data_AF-A0A519WR40-F1
#
_entry.id   AF-A0A519WR40-F1
#
_cell.length_a   1.000
_cell.length_b   1.000
_cell.length_c   1.000
_cell.angle_alpha   90.00
_cell.angle_beta   90.00
_cell.angle_gamma   90.00
#
_symmetry.space_group_name_H-M   'P 1'
#
loop_
_entity.id
_entity.type
_entity.pdbx_description
1 polymer ?
#
loop_
_entity_poly.entity_id
_entity_poly.type
_entity_poly.pdbx_seq_one_letter_code
_entity_poly.pdbx_strand_id
1 'polypeptide(L)'
;GISSVVGSAYTSISFIKSFHPTILKYNREIITGFIITSCVIFVLIGKPIKILIAVGAINGLILPIALGVMLWAAYQFKIVDKYKQPLWLTITGAAVVAIMIWMGYGTIIQMIGGN
;
A
#
# COMPACT_ATOMS: atom_id res chain seq x y z
N GLY A 1 5.04 -6.17 -13.59
CA GLY A 1 4.68 -4.89 -14.21
C GLY A 1 3.18 -4.68 -14.24
N ILE A 2 2.50 -5.27 -15.22
CA ILE A 2 1.08 -5.00 -15.48
C ILE A 2 0.17 -5.43 -14.30
N SER A 3 0.42 -6.59 -13.70
CA SER A 3 -0.36 -7.07 -12.54
C SER A 3 -0.25 -6.18 -11.29
N SER A 4 0.88 -5.51 -11.08
CA SER A 4 1.05 -4.59 -9.93
C SER A 4 0.29 -3.28 -10.14
N VAL A 5 0.26 -2.78 -11.38
CA VAL A 5 -0.52 -1.59 -11.75
C VAL A 5 -2.01 -1.87 -11.62
N VAL A 6 -2.46 -3.03 -12.11
CA VAL A 6 -3.86 -3.47 -11.99
C VAL A 6 -4.24 -3.69 -10.52
N GLY A 7 -3.37 -4.29 -9.71
CA GLY A 7 -3.59 -4.49 -8.27
C GLY A 7 -3.74 -3.17 -7.49
N SER A 8 -2.85 -2.20 -7.74
CA SER A 8 -2.93 -0.86 -7.13
C SER A 8 -4.20 -0.11 -7.51
N ALA A 9 -4.64 -0.23 -8.77
CA ALA A 9 -5.88 0.35 -9.25
C ALA A 9 -7.11 -0.28 -8.57
N TYR A 10 -7.17 -1.62 -8.44
CA TYR A 10 -8.26 -2.31 -7.76
C TYR A 10 -8.37 -1.93 -6.29
N THR A 11 -7.24 -1.83 -5.58
CA THR A 11 -7.21 -1.36 -4.19
C THR A 11 -7.72 0.08 -4.07
N SER A 12 -7.26 0.98 -4.94
CA SER A 12 -7.71 2.38 -4.96
C SER A 12 -9.21 2.50 -5.26
N ILE A 13 -9.70 1.74 -6.25
CA ILE A 13 -11.13 1.70 -6.60
C ILE A 13 -11.96 1.09 -5.46
N SER A 14 -11.45 0.07 -4.78
CA SER A 14 -12.10 -0.53 -3.61
C SER A 14 -12.20 0.48 -2.45
N PHE A 15 -11.12 1.23 -2.18
CA PHE A 15 -11.14 2.32 -1.20
C PHE A 15 -12.15 3.40 -1.56
N ILE A 16 -12.17 3.85 -2.80
CA ILE A 16 -13.10 4.88 -3.30
C ILE A 16 -14.55 4.39 -3.23
N LYS A 17 -14.82 3.13 -3.59
CA LYS A 17 -16.16 2.52 -3.47
C LYS A 17 -16.61 2.39 -2.01
N SER A 18 -15.73 2.00 -1.10
CA SER A 18 -16.03 1.89 0.33
C SER A 18 -16.29 3.24 1.00
N PHE A 19 -15.71 4.33 0.49
CA PHE A 19 -15.86 5.66 1.09
C PHE A 19 -17.22 6.31 0.77
N HIS A 20 -17.86 6.00 -0.37
CA HIS A 20 -19.20 6.50 -0.67
C HIS A 20 -19.90 5.73 -1.84
N PRO A 21 -21.10 5.14 -1.65
CA PRO A 21 -21.80 4.38 -2.69
C PRO A 21 -22.26 5.24 -3.89
N THR A 22 -22.33 6.57 -3.74
CA THR A 22 -22.78 7.50 -4.80
C THR A 22 -21.77 7.65 -5.94
N ILE A 23 -20.52 7.20 -5.76
CA ILE A 23 -19.48 7.23 -6.80
C ILE A 23 -19.73 6.16 -7.87
N LEU A 24 -20.54 5.12 -7.57
CA LEU A 24 -20.93 4.13 -8.57
C LEU A 24 -21.72 4.71 -9.75
N LYS A 25 -22.44 5.83 -9.55
CA LYS A 25 -23.33 6.41 -10.56
C LYS A 25 -22.61 7.29 -11.60
N TYR A 26 -21.43 7.82 -11.28
CA TYR A 26 -20.66 8.75 -12.14
C TYR A 26 -19.23 8.28 -12.43
N ASN A 27 -18.93 6.98 -12.29
CA ASN A 27 -17.60 6.40 -12.50
C ASN A 27 -16.90 6.89 -13.78
N ARG A 28 -17.64 7.00 -14.90
CA ARG A 28 -17.05 7.39 -16.19
C ARG A 28 -16.51 8.82 -16.18
N GLU A 29 -17.27 9.77 -15.64
CA GLU A 29 -16.87 11.19 -15.60
C GLU A 29 -15.75 11.43 -14.59
N ILE A 30 -15.79 10.73 -13.45
CA ILE A 30 -14.73 10.81 -12.42
C ILE A 30 -13.42 10.23 -12.95
N ILE A 31 -13.46 9.08 -13.65
CA ILE A 31 -12.26 8.48 -14.26
C ILE A 31 -11.67 9.41 -15.32
N THR A 32 -12.50 9.97 -16.21
CA THR A 32 -12.01 10.90 -17.26
C THR A 32 -11.42 12.17 -16.64
N GLY A 33 -12.07 12.76 -15.64
CA GLY A 33 -11.53 13.91 -14.90
C GLY A 33 -10.20 13.58 -14.22
N PHE A 34 -10.13 12.43 -13.54
CA PHE A 34 -8.91 11.97 -12.87
C PHE A 34 -7.74 11.76 -13.84
N ILE A 35 -7.99 11.20 -15.03
CA ILE A 35 -6.95 10.99 -16.05
C ILE A 35 -6.44 12.33 -16.58
N ILE A 36 -7.33 13.27 -16.91
CA ILE A 36 -6.95 14.59 -17.42
C ILE A 36 -6.13 15.34 -16.37
N THR A 37 -6.61 15.40 -15.14
CA THR A 37 -5.89 16.03 -14.02
C THR A 37 -4.53 15.37 -13.77
N SER A 38 -4.45 14.03 -13.78
CA SER A 38 -3.18 13.31 -13.64
C SER A 38 -2.21 13.61 -14.79
N CYS A 39 -2.71 13.74 -16.02
CA CYS A 39 -1.91 14.08 -17.19
C CYS A 39 -1.33 15.51 -17.08
N VAL A 40 -2.15 16.47 -16.64
CA VAL A 40 -1.70 17.85 -16.39
C VAL A 40 -0.63 17.90 -15.29
N ILE A 41 -0.86 17.23 -14.17
CA ILE A 41 0.11 17.14 -13.06
C ILE A 41 1.41 16.49 -13.54
N PHE A 42 1.32 15.43 -14.35
CA PHE A 42 2.47 14.72 -14.90
C PHE A 42 3.35 15.63 -15.79
N VAL A 43 2.73 16.41 -16.67
CA VAL A 43 3.42 17.35 -17.55
C VAL A 43 4.07 18.49 -16.76
N LEU A 44 3.41 18.99 -15.71
CA LEU A 44 3.91 20.11 -14.89
C LEU A 44 5.07 19.73 -13.96
N ILE A 45 5.08 18.51 -13.40
CA ILE A 45 6.06 18.12 -12.37
C ILE A 45 7.40 17.67 -12.98
N GLY A 46 7.40 17.05 -14.16
CA GLY A 46 8.62 16.74 -14.96
C GLY A 46 9.68 15.79 -14.35
N LYS A 47 9.64 15.49 -13.04
CA LYS A 47 10.62 14.64 -12.32
C LYS A 47 9.96 13.42 -11.66
N PRO A 48 9.25 12.56 -12.42
CA PRO A 48 8.49 11.44 -11.87
C PRO A 48 9.32 10.47 -11.01
N ILE A 49 10.61 10.33 -11.29
CA ILE A 49 11.51 9.37 -10.62
C ILE A 49 11.65 9.67 -9.12
N LYS A 50 11.82 10.94 -8.73
CA LYS A 50 11.99 11.31 -7.30
C LYS A 50 10.71 11.07 -6.50
N ILE A 51 9.57 11.44 -7.08
CA ILE A 51 8.25 11.19 -6.48
C ILE A 51 8.00 9.68 -6.41
N LEU A 52 8.35 8.92 -7.45
CA LEU A 52 8.19 7.47 -7.49
C LEU A 52 9.02 6.76 -6.40
N ILE A 53 10.27 7.17 -6.20
CA ILE A 53 11.13 6.63 -5.14
C ILE A 53 10.58 6.99 -3.75
N ALA A 54 10.12 8.24 -3.55
CA ALA A 54 9.54 8.66 -2.29
C ALA A 54 8.25 7.89 -1.94
N VAL A 55 7.33 7.74 -2.90
CA VAL A 55 6.09 6.97 -2.71
C VAL A 55 6.40 5.47 -2.53
N GLY A 56 7.41 4.95 -3.24
CA GLY A 56 7.90 3.59 -3.07
C GLY A 56 8.44 3.30 -1.66
N ALA A 57 9.22 4.23 -1.09
CA ALA A 57 9.72 4.12 0.27
C ALA A 57 8.59 4.15 1.32
N ILE A 58 7.62 5.06 1.15
CA ILE A 58 6.43 5.14 2.02
C ILE A 58 5.62 3.85 1.97
N ASN A 59 5.40 3.29 0.77
CA ASN A 59 4.63 2.04 0.59
C ASN A 59 5.43 0.80 1.07
N GLY A 60 6.75 0.80 0.92
CA GLY A 60 7.61 -0.22 1.53
C GLY A 60 7.51 -0.26 3.05
N LEU A 61 7.23 0.88 3.69
CA LEU A 61 7.08 1.01 5.14
C LEU A 61 5.62 0.77 5.62
N ILE A 62 4.62 1.10 4.81
CA ILE A 62 3.20 0.93 5.19
C ILE A 62 2.86 -0.55 5.45
N LEU A 63 3.42 -1.44 4.64
CA LEU A 63 3.11 -2.87 4.67
C LEU A 63 3.58 -3.58 5.95
N PRO A 64 4.84 -3.47 6.41
CA PRO A 64 5.28 -4.06 7.68
C PRO A 64 4.57 -3.43 8.89
N ILE A 65 4.25 -2.13 8.86
CA ILE A 65 3.49 -1.48 9.92
C ILE A 65 2.07 -2.03 9.98
N ALA A 66 1.36 -2.07 8.85
CA ALA A 66 0.00 -2.60 8.78
C ALA A 66 -0.05 -4.09 9.18
N LEU A 67 0.87 -4.92 8.67
CA LEU A 67 0.96 -6.32 9.05
C LEU A 67 1.28 -6.50 10.53
N GLY A 68 2.20 -5.71 11.10
CA GLY A 68 2.53 -5.75 12.52
C GLY A 68 1.34 -5.40 13.41
N VAL A 69 0.61 -4.33 13.08
CA VAL A 69 -0.62 -3.92 13.79
C VAL A 69 -1.71 -4.98 13.64
N MET A 70 -1.88 -5.56 12.45
CA MET A 70 -2.87 -6.62 12.21
C MET A 70 -2.53 -7.91 12.97
N LEU A 71 -1.25 -8.31 13.02
CA LEU A 71 -0.81 -9.45 13.84
C LEU A 71 -1.10 -9.18 15.32
N TRP A 72 -0.76 -8.00 15.82
CA TRP A 72 -1.05 -7.61 17.20
C TRP A 72 -2.56 -7.62 17.50
N ALA A 73 -3.35 -7.03 16.62
CA ALA A 73 -4.81 -6.98 16.72
C ALA A 73 -5.46 -8.36 16.66
N ALA A 74 -4.89 -9.30 15.89
CA ALA A 74 -5.40 -10.66 15.79
C ALA A 74 -5.31 -11.47 17.10
N TYR A 75 -4.45 -11.05 18.03
CA TYR A 75 -4.37 -11.63 19.39
C TYR A 75 -5.21 -10.86 20.42
N GLN A 76 -5.82 -9.74 20.05
CA GLN A 76 -6.69 -8.99 20.93
C GLN A 76 -8.09 -9.63 20.97
N PHE A 77 -8.43 -10.22 22.12
CA PHE A 77 -9.74 -10.84 22.40
C PHE A 77 -10.91 -9.88 22.12
N LYS A 78 -10.69 -8.57 22.30
CA LYS A 78 -11.70 -7.51 22.11
C LYS A 78 -12.14 -7.30 20.67
N ILE A 79 -11.37 -7.76 19.68
CA ILE A 79 -11.62 -7.54 18.24
C ILE A 79 -12.09 -8.82 17.56
N VAL A 80 -11.57 -9.97 18.01
CA VAL A 80 -11.69 -11.24 17.29
C VAL A 80 -12.67 -12.23 17.97
N ASP A 81 -13.02 -11.95 19.24
CA ASP A 81 -14.10 -12.56 20.04
C ASP A 81 -14.06 -14.11 20.17
N LYS A 82 -14.30 -14.86 19.09
CA LYS A 82 -14.28 -16.35 19.04
C LYS A 82 -13.21 -16.94 18.13
N TYR A 83 -12.51 -16.15 17.31
CA TYR A 83 -11.55 -16.69 16.35
C TYR A 83 -10.15 -16.73 16.96
N LYS A 84 -9.58 -17.92 17.10
CA LYS A 84 -8.16 -18.06 17.45
C LYS A 84 -7.35 -17.98 16.16
N GLN A 85 -6.59 -16.88 16.00
CA GLN A 85 -5.63 -16.75 14.92
C GLN A 85 -4.72 -18.01 14.92
N PRO A 86 -4.68 -18.79 13.83
CA PRO A 86 -3.85 -19.98 13.78
C PRO A 86 -2.37 -19.58 13.84
N LEU A 87 -1.61 -20.25 14.72
CA LEU A 87 -0.22 -19.91 15.02
C LEU A 87 0.67 -19.89 13.76
N TRP A 88 0.35 -20.69 12.74
CA TRP A 88 1.11 -20.74 11.50
C TRP A 88 0.99 -19.47 10.65
N LEU A 89 -0.19 -18.82 10.65
CA LEU A 89 -0.38 -17.52 9.98
C LEU A 89 0.37 -16.39 10.70
N THR A 90 0.47 -16.46 12.03
CA THR A 90 1.28 -15.51 12.80
C THR A 90 2.77 -15.71 12.55
N ILE A 91 3.26 -16.95 12.52
CA ILE A 91 4.68 -17.23 12.26
C ILE A 91 5.07 -16.77 10.86
N THR A 92 4.27 -17.09 9.85
CA THR A 92 4.52 -16.65 8.47
C THR A 92 4.40 -15.14 8.32
N GLY A 93 3.40 -14.50 8.95
CA GLY A 93 3.26 -13.05 8.96
C GLY A 93 4.44 -12.35 9.66
N ALA A 94 4.90 -12.87 10.79
CA ALA A 94 6.08 -12.36 11.49
C ALA A 94 7.36 -12.55 10.67
N ALA A 95 7.51 -13.67 9.97
CA ALA A 95 8.63 -13.91 9.05
C ALA A 95 8.63 -12.89 7.90
N VAL A 96 7.47 -12.61 7.29
CA VAL A 96 7.35 -11.60 6.22
C VAL A 96 7.71 -10.21 6.75
N VAL A 97 7.23 -9.83 7.94
CA VAL A 97 7.60 -8.54 8.56
C VAL A 97 9.11 -8.45 8.82
N ALA A 98 9.73 -9.53 9.32
CA ALA A 98 11.18 -9.58 9.54
C ALA A 98 11.98 -9.45 8.24
N ILE A 99 11.56 -10.14 7.17
CA ILE A 99 12.17 -10.05 5.84
C ILE A 99 12.01 -8.63 5.28
N MET A 100 10.83 -8.01 5.43
CA MET A 100 10.61 -6.64 4.97
C MET A 100 11.42 -5.60 5.73
N ILE A 101 11.61 -5.77 7.03
CA ILE A 101 12.51 -4.92 7.83
C ILE A 101 13.95 -5.08 7.34
N TRP A 102 14.39 -6.31 7.04
CA TRP A 102 15.72 -6.56 6.50
C TRP A 102 15.92 -5.93 5.11
N MET A 103 14.95 -6.08 4.20
CA MET A 103 14.95 -5.41 2.89
C MET A 103 14.87 -3.88 3.00
N GLY A 104 14.10 -3.37 3.97
CA GLY A 104 14.00 -1.95 4.30
C GLY A 104 15.34 -1.38 4.79
N TYR A 105 16.04 -2.11 5.67
CA TYR A 105 17.36 -1.74 6.13
C TYR A 105 18.38 -1.71 4.98
N GLY A 106 18.35 -2.70 4.09
CA GLY A 106 19.20 -2.73 2.88
C GLY A 106 18.93 -1.57 1.92
N THR A 107 17.67 -1.17 1.74
CA THR A 107 17.30 -0.02 0.88
C THR A 107 17.68 1.32 1.52
N ILE A 108 17.53 1.47 2.84
CA ILE A 108 17.98 2.68 3.57
C ILE A 108 19.50 2.82 3.50
N ILE A 109 20.25 1.73 3.68
CA ILE A 109 21.72 1.74 3.53
C ILE A 109 22.13 2.09 2.11
N GLN A 110 21.47 1.54 1.08
CA GLN A 110 21.77 1.91 -0.31
C GLN A 110 21.45 3.38 -0.61
N MET A 111 20.38 3.94 -0.02
CA MET A 111 20.04 5.36 -0.16
C MET A 111 21.02 6.30 0.57
N ILE A 112 21.64 5.84 1.66
CA ILE A 112 22.57 6.66 2.48
C ILE A 112 24.04 6.45 2.06
N GLY A 113 24.42 5.26 1.60
CA GLY A 113 25.81 4.89 1.26
C GLY A 113 26.15 4.91 -0.23
N GLY A 114 25.17 5.10 -1.12
CA GLY A 114 25.39 5.20 -2.56
C GLY A 114 25.68 6.63 -3.01
N ASN A 115 26.90 6.85 -3.52
CA ASN A 115 27.18 7.88 -4.54
C ASN A 115 26.37 7.58 -5.80
#